data_AF-A0A1D8K9S8-F1
#
_entry.id   AF-A0A1D8K9S8-F1
#
_cell.length_a   1.000
_cell.length_b   1.000
_cell.length_c   1.000
_cell.angle_alpha   90.00
_cell.angle_beta   90.00
_cell.angle_gamma   90.00
#
_symmetry.space_group_name_H-M   'P 1'
#
loop_
_entity.id
_entity.type
_entity.pdbx_description
1 polymer ?
#
loop_
_entity_poly.entity_id
_entity_poly.type
_entity_poly.pdbx_seq_one_letter_code
_entity_poly.pdbx_strand_id
1 'polypeptide(L)'
;MNTTSDYQPPLAHYFSELEARYGDAFSFDRLNDEELLELERLGRDAIERDPRVSAVEKANLKPLLTLIEMQRRKRGLVASGGTTH
;
A
#
# COMPACT_ATOMS: atom_id res chain seq x y z
N MET A 1 -2.72 7.00 -32.70
CA MET A 1 -3.42 7.13 -31.41
C MET A 1 -3.47 5.75 -30.78
N ASN A 2 -2.45 5.41 -29.97
CA ASN A 2 -2.42 4.15 -29.23
C ASN A 2 -2.99 4.43 -27.83
N THR A 3 -4.29 4.23 -27.65
CA THR A 3 -4.88 4.17 -26.30
C THR A 3 -4.73 2.74 -25.79
N THR A 4 -3.49 2.31 -25.54
CA THR A 4 -3.26 1.27 -24.52
C THR A 4 -3.72 1.92 -23.23
N SER A 5 -4.89 1.50 -22.74
CA SER A 5 -5.39 1.90 -21.43
C SER A 5 -4.34 1.44 -20.42
N ASP A 6 -3.42 2.33 -20.05
CA ASP A 6 -2.33 2.03 -19.13
C ASP A 6 -2.98 1.66 -17.81
N TYR A 7 -2.93 0.38 -17.47
CA TYR A 7 -3.61 -0.12 -16.30
C TYR A 7 -2.90 0.44 -15.06
N GLN A 8 -3.50 1.42 -14.41
CA GLN A 8 -3.02 1.93 -13.14
C GLN A 8 -3.75 1.20 -12.01
N PRO A 9 -3.06 0.32 -11.24
CA PRO A 9 -3.70 -0.33 -10.10
C PRO A 9 -4.08 0.73 -9.06
N PRO A 10 -5.15 0.50 -8.27
CA PRO A 10 -5.58 1.42 -7.21
C PRO A 10 -4.45 1.81 -6.25
N LEU A 11 -3.53 0.89 -5.96
CA LEU A 11 -2.34 1.16 -5.18
C LEU A 11 -1.43 2.23 -5.80
N ALA A 12 -1.21 2.18 -7.11
CA ALA A 12 -0.39 3.16 -7.82
C ALA A 12 -1.05 4.55 -7.82
N HIS A 13 -2.38 4.60 -7.98
CA HIS A 13 -3.12 5.86 -7.84
C HIS A 13 -2.93 6.46 -6.45
N TYR A 14 -3.06 5.64 -5.41
CA TYR A 14 -2.92 6.11 -4.04
C TYR A 14 -1.50 6.58 -3.72
N PHE A 15 -0.47 5.94 -4.28
CA PHE A 15 0.90 6.46 -4.20
C PHE A 15 1.04 7.84 -4.85
N SER A 16 0.43 8.07 -6.01
CA SER A 16 0.43 9.39 -6.66
C SER A 16 -0.27 10.44 -5.78
N GLU A 17 -1.35 10.09 -5.08
CA GLU A 17 -2.02 11.00 -4.14
C GLU A 17 -1.13 11.34 -2.93
N LEU A 18 -0.41 10.34 -2.39
CA LEU A 18 0.54 10.55 -1.31
C LEU A 18 1.74 11.38 -1.76
N GLU A 19 2.25 11.15 -2.96
CA GLU A 19 3.31 11.97 -3.56
C GLU A 19 2.85 13.41 -3.79
N ALA A 20 1.62 13.63 -4.25
CA ALA A 20 1.07 14.98 -4.39
C ALA A 20 0.91 15.70 -3.04
N ARG A 21 0.64 14.95 -1.95
CA ARG A 21 0.44 15.49 -0.60
C ARG A 21 1.75 15.76 0.14
N TYR A 22 2.70 14.84 0.05
CA TYR A 22 3.94 14.85 0.83
C TYR A 22 5.16 15.25 0.01
N GLY A 23 5.12 15.14 -1.32
CA GLY A 23 6.22 15.44 -2.24
C GLY A 23 7.50 14.67 -1.89
N ASP A 24 8.64 15.35 -1.99
CA ASP A 24 9.95 14.86 -1.54
C ASP A 24 10.01 14.44 -0.07
N ALA A 25 9.02 14.85 0.71
CA ALA A 25 8.91 14.55 2.12
C ALA A 25 8.16 13.25 2.40
N PHE A 26 7.76 12.49 1.37
CA PHE A 26 7.08 11.21 1.53
C PHE A 26 7.92 10.21 2.36
N SER A 27 7.30 9.67 3.40
CA SER A 27 7.86 8.62 4.25
C SER A 27 6.73 7.92 5.00
N PHE A 28 6.82 6.61 5.20
CA PHE A 28 5.84 5.85 6.00
C PHE A 28 5.70 6.36 7.43
N ASP A 29 6.71 7.06 7.95
CA ASP A 29 6.66 7.65 9.28
C ASP A 29 5.74 8.88 9.36
N ARG A 30 5.51 9.55 8.23
CA ARG A 30 4.68 10.75 8.13
C ARG A 30 3.24 10.48 7.73
N LEU A 31 2.97 9.28 7.24
CA LEU A 31 1.61 8.83 6.99
C LEU A 31 0.84 8.82 8.31
N ASN A 32 -0.42 9.20 8.30
CA ASN A 32 -1.32 8.99 9.42
C ASN A 32 -1.82 7.54 9.46
N ASP A 33 -2.61 7.21 10.47
CA ASP A 33 -3.05 5.83 10.72
C ASP A 33 -3.99 5.32 9.63
N GLU A 34 -4.89 6.18 9.12
CA GLU A 34 -5.80 5.86 8.03
C GLU A 34 -5.04 5.63 6.72
N GLU A 35 -4.02 6.45 6.44
CA GLU A 35 -3.19 6.30 5.25
C GLU A 35 -2.36 5.01 5.27
N LEU A 36 -1.83 4.64 6.44
CA LEU A 36 -1.13 3.36 6.60
C LEU A 36 -2.07 2.17 6.39
N LEU A 37 -3.28 2.24 6.94
CA LEU A 37 -4.29 1.19 6.78
C LEU A 37 -4.75 1.05 5.33
N GLU A 38 -4.99 2.16 4.64
CA GLU A 38 -5.41 2.15 3.24
C GLU A 38 -4.29 1.66 2.32
N LEU A 39 -3.05 2.10 2.55
CA LEU A 39 -1.89 1.64 1.78
C LEU A 39 -1.67 0.13 1.92
N GLU A 40 -1.87 -0.43 3.12
CA GLU A 40 -1.81 -1.87 3.31
C GLU A 40 -2.97 -2.59 2.62
N ARG A 41 -4.20 -2.09 2.77
CA ARG A 41 -5.39 -2.69 2.15
C ARG A 41 -5.22 -2.78 0.63
N LEU A 42 -4.82 -1.68 0.00
CA LEU A 42 -4.56 -1.60 -1.44
C LEU A 42 -3.37 -2.48 -1.86
N GLY A 43 -2.31 -2.54 -1.04
CA GLY A 43 -1.17 -3.41 -1.29
C GLY A 43 -1.53 -4.89 -1.25
N ARG A 44 -2.34 -5.32 -0.28
CA ARG A 44 -2.85 -6.70 -0.18
C ARG A 44 -3.76 -7.03 -1.37
N ASP A 45 -4.73 -6.16 -1.68
CA ASP A 45 -5.61 -6.33 -2.84
C ASP A 45 -4.81 -6.47 -4.15
N ALA A 46 -3.77 -5.65 -4.35
CA ALA A 46 -2.89 -5.72 -5.53
C ALA A 46 -2.14 -7.07 -5.64
N ILE A 47 -1.69 -7.63 -4.51
CA ILE A 47 -0.98 -8.91 -4.51
C ILE A 47 -1.94 -10.09 -4.67
N GLU A 48 -3.01 -10.11 -3.88
CA GLU A 48 -3.84 -11.29 -3.69
C GLU A 48 -4.97 -11.38 -4.71
N ARG A 49 -5.49 -10.23 -5.17
CA ARG A 49 -6.78 -10.17 -5.89
C ARG A 49 -6.69 -9.55 -7.26
N ASP A 50 -5.64 -8.76 -7.54
CA ASP A 50 -5.49 -8.12 -8.84
C ASP A 50 -4.82 -9.05 -9.87
N PRO A 51 -5.53 -9.51 -10.92
CA PRO A 51 -4.96 -10.36 -11.95
C PRO A 51 -4.12 -9.56 -12.97
N ARG A 52 -4.22 -8.22 -12.96
CA ARG A 52 -3.53 -7.34 -13.91
C ARG A 52 -2.16 -6.90 -13.41
N VAL A 53 -1.89 -7.05 -12.11
CA VAL A 53 -0.55 -6.87 -11.54
C VAL A 53 0.28 -8.12 -11.81
N SER A 54 1.45 -7.97 -12.43
CA SER A 54 2.30 -9.11 -12.79
C SER A 54 2.91 -9.77 -11.55
N ALA A 55 3.35 -11.02 -11.69
CA ALA A 55 4.01 -11.75 -10.60
C ALA A 55 5.27 -11.04 -10.06
N VAL A 56 6.00 -10.33 -10.93
CA VAL A 56 7.19 -9.55 -10.56
C VAL A 56 6.79 -8.33 -9.73
N GLU A 57 5.78 -7.57 -10.17
CA GLU A 57 5.25 -6.45 -9.39
C GLU A 57 4.73 -6.91 -8.03
N LYS A 58 4.00 -8.03 -7.98
CA LYS A 58 3.55 -8.63 -6.72
C LYS A 58 4.71 -8.97 -5.79
N ALA A 59 5.80 -9.52 -6.32
CA ALA A 59 7.00 -9.81 -5.53
C ALA A 59 7.63 -8.52 -4.97
N ASN A 60 7.67 -7.44 -5.76
CA ASN A 60 8.18 -6.13 -5.35
C ASN A 60 7.30 -5.44 -4.29
N LEU A 61 6.00 -5.72 -4.28
CA LEU A 61 5.07 -5.19 -3.27
C LEU A 61 5.15 -5.89 -1.91
N LYS A 62 5.68 -7.12 -1.84
CA LYS A 62 5.77 -7.86 -0.56
C LYS A 62 6.66 -7.15 0.48
N PRO A 63 7.89 -6.70 0.17
CA PRO A 63 8.71 -5.95 1.13
C PRO A 63 8.05 -4.66 1.58
N LEU A 64 7.35 -3.96 0.68
CA LEU A 64 6.62 -2.75 0.98
C LEU A 64 5.53 -2.99 2.03
N LEU A 65 4.72 -4.05 1.86
CA LEU A 65 3.72 -4.44 2.86
C LEU A 65 4.34 -4.76 4.22
N THR A 66 5.51 -5.40 4.25
CA THR A 66 6.22 -5.66 5.52
C THR A 66 6.58 -4.35 6.22
N LEU A 67 7.05 -3.33 5.49
CA LEU A 67 7.38 -2.03 6.08
C LEU A 67 6.15 -1.32 6.65
N ILE A 68 5.03 -1.36 5.92
CA ILE A 68 3.76 -0.77 6.37
C ILE A 68 3.27 -1.46 7.64
N GLU A 69 3.30 -2.79 7.66
CA GLU A 69 2.91 -3.59 8.83
C GLU A 69 3.80 -3.27 10.05
N MET A 70 5.12 -3.11 9.85
CA MET A 70 6.03 -2.69 10.92
C MET A 70 5.66 -1.32 11.48
N GLN A 71 5.34 -0.35 10.62
CA GLN A 71 4.95 1.00 11.07
C GLN A 71 3.61 0.98 11.81
N ARG A 72 2.63 0.21 11.33
CA ARG A 72 1.37 -0.01 12.04
C ARG A 72 1.58 -0.61 13.43
N ARG A 73 2.41 -1.66 13.54
CA ARG A 73 2.70 -2.31 14.82
C ARG A 73 3.34 -1.36 15.82
N LYS A 74 4.28 -0.51 15.38
CA LYS A 74 4.89 0.53 16.24
C LYS A 74 3.86 1.51 16.79
N ARG A 75 2.78 1.78 16.05
CA ARG A 75 1.69 2.69 16.44
C ARG A 75 0.56 2.01 17.21
N GLY A 76 0.66 0.70 17.48
CA GLY A 76 -0.41 -0.05 18.13
C GLY A 76 -1.63 -0.29 17.23
N LEU A 77 -1.51 -0.06 15.92
CA LEU A 77 -2.55 -0.35 14.92
C LEU A 77 -2.52 -1.84 14.57
N VAL A 78 -2.73 -2.70 15.56
CA VAL A 78 -2.83 -4.15 15.33
C VAL A 78 -4.09 -4.41 14.52
N ALA A 79 -4.03 -5.28 13.51
CA ALA A 79 -5.23 -5.71 12.81
C ALA A 79 -6.22 -6.22 13.87
N SER A 80 -7.41 -5.63 13.92
CA SER A 80 -8.49 -6.05 14.81
C SER A 80 -8.84 -7.50 14.49
N GLY A 81 -8.16 -8.44 15.15
CA GLY A 81 -8.23 -9.86 14.84
C GLY A 81 -7.37 -10.75 15.75
N GLY A 82 -7.04 -10.29 16.96
CA GLY A 82 -6.19 -11.07 17.86
C GLY A 82 -6.14 -10.55 19.29
N THR A 83 -7.29 -10.30 19.91
CA THR A 83 -7.40 -10.45 21.36
C THR A 83 -7.76 -11.90 21.64
N THR A 84 -6.77 -12.73 21.91
CA THR A 84 -7.00 -13.94 22.69
C THR A 84 -5.83 -14.12 23.65
N HIS A 85 -6.10 -13.73 24.90
CA HIS A 85 -5.53 -14.14 26.19
C HIS A 85 -4.02 -14.39 26.32
#